data_AF-A0A832GPC7-F1
#
_entry.id   AF-A0A832GPC7-F1
#
_cell.length_a   1.000
_cell.length_b   1.000
_cell.length_c   1.000
_cell.angle_alpha   90.00
_cell.angle_beta   90.00
_cell.angle_gamma   90.00
#
_symmetry.space_group_name_H-M   'P 1'
#
loop_
_entity.id
_entity.type
_entity.pdbx_description
1 polymer ?
#
loop_
_entity_poly.entity_id
_entity_poly.type
_entity_poly.pdbx_seq_one_letter_code
_entity_poly.pdbx_strand_id
1 'polypeptide(L)' 'MAILVIDEELCIGCGTCVEICPEVFELGDNEKAYVKNQAINPCPVSAISWQD' A
#
# COMPACT_ATOMS: atom_id res chain seq x y z
N MET A 1 2.51 -9.41 10.53
CA MET A 1 1.77 -9.28 9.25
C MET A 1 2.13 -7.91 8.69
N ALA A 2 2.66 -7.80 7.47
CA ALA A 2 3.13 -6.50 6.98
C ALA A 2 1.92 -5.62 6.62
N ILE A 3 1.65 -4.61 7.45
CA ILE A 3 0.67 -3.58 7.15
C ILE A 3 1.38 -2.53 6.30
N LEU A 4 0.87 -2.33 5.09
CA LEU A 4 1.37 -1.27 4.22
C LEU A 4 0.80 0.07 4.71
N VAL A 5 1.67 0.96 5.13
CA VAL A 5 1.33 2.30 5.61
C VAL A 5 2.12 3.31 4.80
N ILE A 6 1.47 4.39 4.39
CA ILE A 6 2.11 5.53 3.76
C ILE A 6 2.33 6.57 4.85
N ASP A 7 3.57 7.02 4.98
CA ASP A 7 3.89 8.18 5.80
C ASP A 7 3.49 9.45 5.03
N GLU A 8 2.42 10.11 5.48
CA GLU A 8 1.89 11.31 4.84
C GLU A 8 2.82 12.52 4.96
N GLU A 9 3.69 12.57 5.98
CA GLU A 9 4.66 13.67 6.15
C GLU A 9 5.76 13.57 5.10
N LEU A 10 6.22 12.35 4.82
CA LEU A 10 7.25 12.09 3.80
C LEU A 10 6.71 11.97 2.38
N CYS A 11 5.42 11.67 2.21
CA CYS A 11 4.82 11.55 0.89
C CYS A 11 4.82 12.90 0.17
N ILE A 12 5.59 13.04 -0.90
CA ILE A 12 5.69 14.28 -1.68
C ILE A 12 4.71 14.35 -2.87
N GLY A 13 3.81 13.38 -3.00
CA GLY A 13 2.82 13.37 -4.10
C GLY A 13 3.38 13.07 -5.49
N CYS A 14 4.55 12.44 -5.59
CA CYS A 14 5.21 12.21 -6.89
C CYS A 14 4.49 11.20 -7.82
N GLY A 15 3.56 10.40 -7.30
CA GLY A 15 2.78 9.44 -8.10
C GLY A 15 3.51 8.16 -8.54
N THR A 16 4.82 8.03 -8.31
CA THR A 16 5.59 6.84 -8.73
C THR A 16 5.03 5.53 -8.16
N CYS A 17 4.48 5.54 -6.94
CA CYS A 17 3.84 4.35 -6.36
C CYS A 17 2.60 3.90 -7.15
N VAL A 18 1.80 4.84 -7.64
CA VAL A 18 0.61 4.58 -8.47
C VAL A 18 1.02 4.09 -9.86
N GLU A 19 2.12 4.59 -10.42
CA GLU A 19 2.65 4.10 -11.71
C GLU A 19 3.18 2.66 -11.60
N ILE A 20 3.83 2.32 -10.49
CA ILE A 20 4.40 1.00 -10.26
C ILE A 20 3.31 -0.04 -9.95
N CYS A 21 2.32 0.31 -9.12
CA CYS A 21 1.31 -0.64 -8.63
C CYS A 21 -0.05 0.07 -8.42
N PRO A 22 -0.75 0.39 -9.51
CA PRO A 22 -2.03 1.12 -9.47
C PRO A 22 -3.16 0.35 -8.80
N GLU A 23 -3.04 -0.98 -8.65
CA GLU A 23 -3.99 -1.82 -7.94
C GLU A 23 -3.87 -1.73 -6.40
N VAL A 24 -2.71 -1.29 -5.89
CA VAL A 24 -2.45 -1.11 -4.46
C VAL A 24 -2.51 0.36 -4.05
N PHE A 25 -2.09 1.29 -4.91
CA PHE A 25 -1.95 2.71 -4.57
C PHE A 25 -2.85 3.62 -5.40
N GLU A 26 -3.37 4.69 -4.79
CA GLU A 26 -4.03 5.81 -5.45
C GLU A 26 -3.40 7.14 -5.04
N LEU A 27 -3.48 8.15 -5.91
CA LEU A 27 -3.26 9.54 -5.52
C LEU A 27 -4.60 10.17 -5.14
N GLY A 28 -4.72 10.68 -3.92
CA GLY A 28 -5.88 11.44 -3.47
C GLY A 28 -5.82 12.91 -3.90
N ASP A 29 -6.95 13.60 -3.69
CA ASP A 29 -7.13 15.02 -4.05
C ASP A 29 -6.23 15.97 -3.24
N ASN A 30 -5.65 15.50 -2.14
CA ASN A 30 -4.70 16.23 -1.29
C ASN A 30 -3.24 16.11 -1.76
N GLU A 31 -3.02 15.63 -2.98
CA GLU A 31 -1.68 15.35 -3.53
C GLU A 31 -0.91 14.30 -2.71
N LYS A 32 -1.59 13.46 -1.92
CA LYS A 32 -0.98 12.37 -1.15
C LYS A 32 -1.44 11.02 -1.67
N ALA A 33 -0.55 10.04 -1.59
CA ALA A 33 -0.88 8.67 -1.95
C ALA A 33 -1.58 7.95 -0.78
N TYR A 34 -2.53 7.08 -1.09
CA TYR A 34 -3.17 6.19 -0.12
C TYR A 34 -3.22 4.73 -0.62
N VAL A 35 -3.31 3.78 0.30
CA VAL A 35 -3.35 2.34 -0.01
C VAL A 35 -4.80 1.93 -0.28
N LYS A 36 -5.13 1.56 -1.53
CA LYS A 36 -6.46 1.06 -1.92
C LYS A 36 -6.72 -0.36 -1.44
N ASN A 37 -5.69 -1.20 -1.48
CA ASN A 37 -5.82 -2.62 -1.20
C ASN A 37 -4.70 -3.11 -0.29
N GLN A 38 -5.06 -3.50 0.93
CA GLN A 38 -4.15 -4.07 1.92
C GLN A 38 -3.99 -5.60 1.80
N ALA A 39 -4.61 -6.23 0.80
CA ALA A 39 -4.54 -7.68 0.60
C ALA A 39 -3.17 -8.10 0.02
N ILE A 40 -2.12 -7.99 0.83
CA ILE A 40 -0.79 -8.53 0.51
C ILE A 40 -0.71 -10.03 0.84
N ASN A 41 -1.80 -10.68 1.28
CA ASN A 41 -1.77 -12.11 1.58
C ASN A 41 -3.06 -12.87 1.22
N PRO A 42 -3.28 -13.21 -0.06
CA PRO A 42 -4.42 -14.01 -0.47
C PRO A 42 -4.21 -15.53 -0.31
N CYS A 43 -3.17 -16.00 0.41
CA CYS A 43 -2.81 -17.42 0.42
C CYS A 43 -3.87 -18.29 1.17
N PRO A 44 -4.66 -19.13 0.48
CA PRO A 44 -5.78 -19.89 1.07
C PRO A 44 -5.34 -21.04 1.99
N VAL A 45 -4.03 -21.35 2.01
CA VAL A 45 -3.45 -22.41 2.84
C VAL A 45 -2.53 -21.87 3.93
N SER A 46 -2.62 -20.57 4.23
CA SER A 46 -1.93 -19.96 5.38
C SER A 46 -0.43 -20.28 5.45
N ALA A 47 0.23 -20.44 4.29
CA ALA A 47 1.65 -20.76 4.20
C ALA A 47 2.56 -19.59 4.61
N ILE A 48 1.97 -18.43 4.88
CA ILE A 48 2.66 -17.20 5.20
C ILE A 48 2.17 -16.74 6.58
N SER A 49 2.93 -17.07 7.61
CA SER A 49 2.75 -16.61 8.99
C SER A 49 3.74 -15.49 9.30
N TRP A 50 3.27 -14.44 9.97
CA TRP A 50 4.12 -13.33 10.45
C TRP A 50 3.86 -13.08 11.93
N GLN A 51 4.92 -13.00 12.74
CA GLN A 51 4.86 -12.55 14.14
C GLN A 51 4.61 -11.03 14.21
N ASP A 52 4.10 -10.61 15.37
CA ASP A 52 3.58 -9.29 15.74
C ASP A 52 4.53 -8.12 15.43
#